data_AF-A0ABD5DW04-F1
#
_entry.id   AF-A0ABD5DW04-F1
#
_cell.length_a   1.000
_cell.length_b   1.000
_cell.length_c   1.000
_cell.angle_alpha   90.00
_cell.angle_beta   90.00
_cell.angle_gamma   90.00
#
_symmetry.space_group_name_H-M   'P 1'
#
loop_
_entity.id
_entity.type
_entity.pdbx_description
1 polymer ?
#
loop_
_entity_poly.entity_id
_entity_poly.type
_entity_poly.pdbx_seq_one_letter_code
_entity_poly.pdbx_strand_id
1 'polypeptide(L)'
;RNLVEPAIARWAAERATSSDLAEIESALNDMIANNQNRDAFNEADIRYHEAVLQSVHNPVLQQLSVAISSLQRAVFERTWMGDEGNMPKTLQEHKALFAA
;
A
#
# COMPACT_ATOMS: atom_id res chain seq x y z
N ARG A 1 -3.29 9.31 -5.97
CA ARG A 1 -2.34 9.32 -4.83
C ARG A 1 -1.01 9.92 -5.31
N ASN A 2 -0.97 11.23 -5.60
CA ASN A 2 0.04 11.78 -6.53
C ASN A 2 1.38 12.25 -5.91
N LEU A 3 1.62 12.06 -4.62
CA LEU A 3 2.70 12.76 -3.93
C LEU A 3 3.91 11.91 -3.52
N VAL A 4 3.83 10.58 -3.59
CA VAL A 4 4.86 9.71 -3.01
C VAL A 4 5.32 8.57 -3.94
N GLU A 5 4.49 8.15 -4.89
CA GLU A 5 4.59 6.83 -5.52
C GLU A 5 5.78 6.61 -6.48
N PRO A 6 6.15 7.46 -7.46
CA PRO A 6 7.08 7.02 -8.50
C PRO A 6 8.52 6.79 -8.02
N ALA A 7 9.01 7.67 -7.14
CA ALA A 7 10.38 7.55 -6.62
C ALA A 7 10.50 6.41 -5.61
N ILE A 8 9.48 6.23 -4.77
CA ILE A 8 9.43 5.12 -3.80
C ILE A 8 9.25 3.80 -4.52
N ALA A 9 8.36 3.72 -5.51
CA ALA A 9 8.19 2.55 -6.36
C ALA A 9 9.49 2.15 -7.05
N ARG A 10 10.19 3.12 -7.66
CA ARG A 10 11.49 2.86 -8.29
C ARG A 10 12.51 2.35 -7.29
N TRP A 11 12.63 2.99 -6.13
CA TRP A 11 13.60 2.55 -5.11
C TRP A 11 13.23 1.20 -4.50
N ALA A 12 11.94 0.91 -4.33
CA ALA A 12 11.45 -0.39 -3.91
C ALA A 12 11.86 -1.45 -4.94
N ALA A 13 11.58 -1.23 -6.22
CA ALA A 13 11.99 -2.14 -7.30
C ALA A 13 13.51 -2.38 -7.35
N GLU A 14 14.32 -1.35 -7.08
CA GLU A 14 15.78 -1.44 -7.08
C GLU A 14 16.37 -2.14 -5.85
N ARG A 15 15.67 -2.12 -4.70
CA ARG A 15 16.26 -2.45 -3.38
C ARG A 15 15.56 -3.56 -2.63
N ALA A 16 14.32 -3.89 -2.98
CA ALA A 16 13.53 -4.88 -2.31
C ALA A 16 14.24 -6.24 -2.34
N THR A 17 14.33 -6.86 -1.17
CA THR A 17 14.76 -8.25 -1.05
C THR A 17 13.59 -9.19 -1.35
N SER A 18 13.88 -10.48 -1.51
CA SER A 18 12.84 -11.51 -1.62
C SER A 18 11.89 -11.53 -0.42
N SER A 19 12.37 -11.15 0.77
CA SER A 19 11.53 -11.06 1.96
C SER A 19 10.58 -9.87 1.87
N ASP A 20 11.05 -8.71 1.39
CA ASP A 20 10.19 -7.53 1.22
C ASP A 20 9.10 -7.80 0.17
N LEU A 21 9.47 -8.44 -0.94
CA LEU A 21 8.49 -8.82 -1.98
C LEU A 21 7.43 -9.77 -1.44
N ALA A 22 7.81 -10.75 -0.59
CA ALA A 22 6.86 -11.67 0.02
C ALA A 22 5.88 -10.94 0.96
N GLU A 23 6.34 -9.95 1.72
CA GLU A 23 5.47 -9.14 2.59
C GLU A 23 4.52 -8.25 1.78
N ILE A 24 5.01 -7.62 0.71
CA ILE A 24 4.18 -6.81 -0.19
C ILE A 24 3.12 -7.69 -0.88
N GLU A 25 3.51 -8.87 -1.36
CA GLU A 25 2.62 -9.84 -1.99
C GLU A 25 1.55 -10.37 -1.01
N SER A 26 1.96 -10.67 0.23
CA SER A 26 1.05 -11.10 1.29
C SER A 26 -0.02 -10.05 1.56
N ALA A 27 0.38 -8.78 1.73
CA ALA A 27 -0.57 -7.68 1.92
C ALA A 27 -1.49 -7.48 0.70
N LEU A 28 -0.97 -7.60 -0.52
CA LEU A 28 -1.76 -7.53 -1.75
C LEU A 28 -2.80 -8.66 -1.83
N ASN A 29 -2.42 -9.88 -1.48
CA ASN A 29 -3.32 -11.03 -1.43
C ASN A 29 -4.41 -10.84 -0.39
N ASP A 30 -4.10 -10.26 0.76
CA ASP A 30 -5.09 -9.91 1.78
C ASP A 30 -6.07 -8.84 1.28
N MET A 31 -5.60 -7.83 0.53
CA MET A 31 -6.50 -6.86 -0.12
C MET A 31 -7.45 -7.55 -1.11
N ILE A 32 -6.93 -8.51 -1.89
CA ILE A 32 -7.75 -9.27 -2.85
C ILE A 32 -8.78 -10.13 -2.12
N ALA A 33 -8.37 -10.85 -1.07
CA ALA A 33 -9.26 -11.72 -0.31
C ALA A 33 -10.36 -10.94 0.41
N ASN A 34 -10.02 -9.74 0.91
CA ASN A 34 -10.93 -8.88 1.67
C ASN A 34 -11.61 -7.81 0.82
N ASN A 35 -11.65 -7.94 -0.51
CA ASN A 35 -12.20 -6.91 -1.39
C ASN A 35 -13.69 -6.55 -1.15
N GLN A 36 -14.41 -7.40 -0.40
CA GLN A 36 -15.80 -7.15 0.05
C GLN A 36 -15.90 -6.73 1.52
N ASN A 37 -14.81 -6.83 2.30
CA ASN A 37 -14.74 -6.42 3.69
C ASN A 37 -13.87 -5.16 3.81
N ARG A 38 -14.53 -4.00 3.87
CA ARG A 38 -13.89 -2.69 3.87
C ARG A 38 -12.79 -2.55 4.93
N ASP A 39 -13.08 -2.89 6.18
CA ASP A 39 -12.14 -2.64 7.27
C ASP A 39 -10.91 -3.53 7.10
N ALA A 40 -11.12 -4.81 6.76
CA ALA A 40 -10.03 -5.73 6.48
C ALA A 40 -9.22 -5.34 5.22
N PHE A 41 -9.89 -4.82 4.18
CA PHE A 41 -9.21 -4.27 3.00
C PHE A 41 -8.33 -3.08 3.37
N ASN A 42 -8.85 -2.13 4.14
CA ASN A 42 -8.11 -0.93 4.52
C ASN A 42 -6.88 -1.26 5.36
N GLU A 43 -6.99 -2.21 6.29
CA GLU A 43 -5.81 -2.69 7.03
C GLU A 43 -4.79 -3.35 6.11
N ALA A 44 -5.23 -4.14 5.13
CA ALA A 44 -4.34 -4.74 4.15
C ALA A 44 -3.68 -3.69 3.23
N ASP A 45 -4.42 -2.66 2.82
CA ASP A 45 -3.91 -1.54 2.01
C ASP A 45 -2.86 -0.72 2.79
N ILE A 46 -3.09 -0.45 4.07
CA ILE A 46 -2.10 0.20 4.94
C ILE A 46 -0.84 -0.66 5.04
N ARG A 47 -0.98 -1.97 5.31
CA ARG A 47 0.17 -2.89 5.36
C ARG A 47 0.94 -2.95 4.05
N TYR A 48 0.24 -2.92 2.92
CA TYR A 48 0.87 -2.87 1.60
C TYR A 48 1.77 -1.63 1.47
N HIS A 49 1.26 -0.45 1.85
CA HIS A 49 2.04 0.79 1.79
C HIS A 49 3.23 0.78 2.75
N GLU A 50 3.06 0.24 3.95
CA GLU A 50 4.15 0.07 4.92
C GLU A 50 5.25 -0.86 4.37
N ALA A 51 4.88 -2.00 3.80
CA ALA A 51 5.83 -2.94 3.21
C ALA A 51 6.60 -2.32 2.04
N VAL A 52 5.91 -1.60 1.14
CA VAL A 52 6.56 -0.85 0.06
C VAL A 52 7.54 0.19 0.60
N LEU A 53 7.16 0.96 1.61
CA LEU A 53 8.05 1.96 2.23
C LEU A 53 9.27 1.33 2.91
N GLN A 54 9.09 0.19 3.58
CA GLN A 54 10.16 -0.54 4.26
C GLN A 54 11.17 -1.12 3.27
N SER A 55 10.70 -1.61 2.11
CA SER A 55 11.54 -2.20 1.05
C SER A 55 12.54 -1.22 0.41
N VAL A 56 12.32 0.08 0.56
CA VAL A 56 13.27 1.12 0.11
C VAL A 56 14.54 1.15 0.96
N HIS A 57 14.48 0.56 2.16
CA HIS A 57 15.58 0.49 3.14
C HIS A 57 16.23 1.86 3.42
N ASN A 58 15.41 2.90 3.55
CA ASN A 58 15.84 4.26 3.88
C ASN A 58 15.33 4.65 5.29
N PRO A 59 16.23 4.83 6.28
CA PRO A 59 15.85 5.13 7.65
C PRO A 59 15.01 6.41 7.84
N VAL A 60 15.14 7.39 6.94
CA VAL A 60 14.32 8.61 6.97
C VAL A 60 12.90 8.30 6.50
N LEU A 61 12.75 7.53 5.43
CA LEU A 61 11.42 7.12 4.93
C LEU A 61 10.72 6.17 5.90
N GLN A 62 11.46 5.32 6.60
CA GLN A 62 10.91 4.46 7.65
C GLN A 62 10.36 5.26 8.84
N GLN A 63 11.02 6.36 9.22
CA GLN A 63 10.45 7.25 10.26
C GLN A 63 9.19 7.97 9.77
N LEU A 64 9.16 8.33 8.47
CA LEU A 64 7.99 8.94 7.85
C LEU A 64 6.85 7.94 7.62
N SER A 65 7.12 6.63 7.54
CA SER A 65 6.08 5.62 7.26
C SER A 65 5.00 5.62 8.32
N VAL A 66 5.35 5.79 9.60
CA VAL A 66 4.38 5.89 10.70
C VAL A 66 3.41 7.06 10.50
N ALA A 67 3.92 8.22 10.09
CA ALA A 67 3.11 9.40 9.81
C ALA A 67 2.24 9.21 8.56
N ILE A 68 2.78 8.57 7.52
CA ILE A 68 2.06 8.25 6.29
C ILE A 68 0.92 7.27 6.56
N SER A 69 1.18 6.17 7.27
CA SER A 69 0.16 5.19 7.67
C SER A 69 -0.94 5.81 8.53
N SER A 70 -0.55 6.67 9.48
CA SER A 70 -1.51 7.38 10.35
C SER A 70 -2.40 8.32 9.55
N LEU A 71 -1.82 9.04 8.58
CA LEU A 71 -2.57 9.91 7.68
C LEU A 71 -3.51 9.09 6.79
N GLN A 72 -3.04 7.98 6.24
CA GLN A 72 -3.81 7.09 5.37
C GLN A 72 -5.03 6.53 6.10
N ARG A 73 -4.86 6.10 7.36
CA ARG A 73 -5.94 5.69 8.25
C ARG A 73 -6.97 6.79 8.48
N ALA A 74 -6.52 7.99 8.85
CA ALA A 74 -7.40 9.14 9.05
C ALA A 74 -8.15 9.55 7.77
N VAL A 75 -7.51 9.43 6.61
CA VAL A 75 -8.14 9.68 5.31
C VAL A 75 -9.20 8.61 5.01
N PHE A 76 -8.92 7.32 5.24
CA PHE A 76 -9.89 6.24 5.03
C PHE A 76 -11.11 6.30 5.95
N GLU A 77 -10.92 6.80 7.18
CA GLU A 77 -12.01 7.08 8.11
C GLU A 77 -12.91 8.23 7.59
N ARG A 78 -12.33 9.23 6.92
CA ARG A 78 -12.99 10.53 6.63
C ARG A 78 -13.49 10.69 5.19
N THR A 79 -12.82 10.10 4.20
CA THR A 79 -13.16 10.20 2.76
C THR A 79 -14.16 9.13 2.29
N TRP A 80 -14.89 8.55 3.24
CA TRP A 80 -15.96 7.60 2.99
C TRP A 80 -17.01 8.17 2.03
N MET A 81 -16.94 7.74 0.77
CA MET A 81 -18.05 7.70 -0.17
C MET A 81 -18.13 6.26 -0.63
N GLY A 82 -19.25 5.58 -0.33
CA GLY A 82 -19.50 4.17 -0.65
C GLY A 82 -19.63 3.91 -2.14
N ASP A 83 -18.57 4.19 -2.88
CA ASP A 83 -18.50 4.02 -4.32
C ASP A 83 -17.90 2.63 -4.59
N GLU A 84 -18.77 1.62 -4.68
CA GLU A 84 -18.41 0.22 -4.98
C GLU A 84 -17.55 0.10 -6.25
N GLY A 85 -17.58 1.10 -7.14
CA GLY A 85 -16.77 1.16 -8.37
C GLY A 85 -15.28 1.46 -8.16
N ASN A 86 -14.87 1.99 -7.02
CA ASN A 86 -13.46 2.38 -6.82
C ASN A 86 -12.56 1.22 -6.37
N MET A 87 -13.09 0.22 -5.66
CA MET A 87 -12.29 -0.89 -5.11
C MET A 87 -11.60 -1.75 -6.19
N PRO A 88 -12.28 -2.13 -7.30
CA PRO A 88 -11.62 -2.86 -8.38
C PRO A 88 -10.49 -2.08 -9.04
N LYS A 89 -10.68 -0.76 -9.19
CA LYS A 89 -9.67 0.13 -9.76
C LYS A 89 -8.46 0.26 -8.83
N THR A 90 -8.70 0.48 -7.54
CA THR A 90 -7.64 0.50 -6.51
C THR A 90 -6.84 -0.78 -6.55
N LEU A 91 -7.47 -1.96 -6.54
CA LEU A 91 -6.76 -3.24 -6.62
C LEU A 91 -5.93 -3.38 -7.90
N GLN A 92 -6.44 -2.91 -9.04
CA GLN A 92 -5.70 -2.93 -10.29
C GLN A 92 -4.44 -2.07 -10.23
N GLU A 93 -4.52 -0.88 -9.64
CA GLU A 93 -3.36 0.01 -9.46
C GLU A 93 -2.28 -0.64 -8.57
N HIS A 94 -2.65 -1.33 -7.49
CA HIS A 94 -1.68 -2.03 -6.63
C HIS A 94 -1.03 -3.22 -7.32
N LYS A 95 -1.81 -4.02 -8.06
CA LYS A 95 -1.27 -5.12 -8.86
C LYS A 95 -0.28 -4.64 -9.91
N ALA A 96 -0.59 -3.54 -10.59
CA ALA A 96 0.30 -2.96 -11.58
C ALA A 96 1.61 -2.47 -10.95
N LEU A 97 1.54 -1.88 -9.75
CA LEU A 97 2.71 -1.43 -9.02
C LEU A 97 3.59 -2.60 -8.55
N PHE A 98 2.99 -3.68 -8.03
CA PHE A 98 3.74 -4.87 -7.61
C PHE A 98 4.45 -5.58 -8.76
N ALA A 99 3.87 -5.53 -9.97
CA ALA A 99 4.41 -6.18 -11.15
C ALA A 99 5.47 -5.35 -11.92
N ALA A 100 5.68 -4.09 -11.53
CA ALA A 100 6.60 -3.16 -12.19
C ALA A 100 8.03 -3.27 -11.66
#